data_AF-A0A534KGT4-F1
#
_entry.id   AF-A0A534KGT4-F1
#
_cell.length_a   1.000
_cell.length_b   1.000
_cell.length_c   1.000
_cell.angle_alpha   90.00
_cell.angle_beta   90.00
_cell.angle_gamma   90.00
#
_symmetry.space_group_name_H-M   'P 1'
#
loop_
_entity.id
_entity.type
_entity.pdbx_description
1 polymer ?
#
loop_
_entity_poly.entity_id
_entity_poly.type
_entity_poly.pdbx_seq_one_letter_code
_entity_poly.pdbx_strand_id
1 'polypeptide(L)'
;MSGDNLLFRRPVHVLVPVLGLIFIGVLVLVIASFESPPTSASNPYPIIADVLAVVELAAAVLIWRRMRIGYVVAAIMSVVFLLLFSGDLGDGLTGFADVPIFLQTITLASVLVLVLVFSILDARLAWRKTTTGPGKTVPVSTTLAVLAVGFIVGAAFIGILAAGVESRLLASSGTGADVTIVEGASSHYPAGPFFSPANLTVKVGKTVTWVNKDTVTH
;
A
#
# COMPACT_ATOMS: atom_id res chain seq x y z
N MET A 1 -1.86 52.13 -4.88
CA MET A 1 -1.16 51.29 -3.89
C MET A 1 -1.47 49.84 -4.22
N SER A 2 -0.43 49.12 -4.65
CA SER A 2 -0.47 47.70 -5.06
C SER A 2 -0.67 46.84 -3.83
N GLY A 3 -1.85 46.23 -3.69
CA GLY A 3 -2.10 45.17 -2.71
C GLY A 3 -1.71 43.84 -3.34
N ASP A 4 -0.60 43.28 -2.89
CA ASP A 4 -0.07 42.00 -3.33
C ASP A 4 -1.12 40.90 -3.20
N ASN A 5 -1.57 40.37 -4.35
CA ASN A 5 -2.26 39.09 -4.41
C ASN A 5 -1.24 38.00 -4.03
N LEU A 6 -1.18 37.71 -2.73
CA LEU A 6 -0.52 36.53 -2.20
C LEU A 6 -0.94 35.33 -3.04
N LEU A 7 0.05 34.72 -3.71
CA LEU A 7 -0.03 33.49 -4.47
C LEU A 7 -0.87 32.46 -3.72
N PHE A 8 -2.17 32.41 -3.98
CA PHE A 8 -3.07 31.41 -3.40
C PHE A 8 -2.75 30.10 -4.10
N ARG A 9 -1.74 29.37 -3.61
CA ARG A 9 -1.47 28.00 -4.07
C ARG A 9 -2.77 27.22 -3.96
N ARG A 10 -3.18 26.60 -5.06
CA ARG A 10 -4.44 25.85 -5.13
C ARG A 10 -4.45 24.79 -4.01
N PRO A 11 -5.55 24.67 -3.25
CA PRO A 11 -5.59 23.85 -2.03
C PRO A 11 -5.20 22.39 -2.26
N VAL A 12 -5.49 21.84 -3.45
CA VAL A 12 -5.14 20.47 -3.87
C VAL A 12 -3.63 20.19 -3.82
N HIS A 13 -2.80 21.17 -4.13
CA HIS A 13 -1.33 21.03 -4.15
C HIS A 13 -0.73 20.82 -2.76
N VAL A 14 -1.43 21.29 -1.72
CA VAL A 14 -1.02 21.12 -0.32
C VAL A 14 -1.74 19.91 0.26
N LEU A 15 -3.04 19.77 0.00
CA LEU A 15 -3.87 18.72 0.59
C LEU A 15 -3.49 17.32 0.14
N VAL A 16 -3.23 17.10 -1.15
CA VAL A 16 -2.88 15.76 -1.67
C VAL A 16 -1.61 15.21 -1.02
N PRO A 17 -0.47 15.91 -1.02
CA PRO A 17 0.73 15.39 -0.37
C PRO A 17 0.55 15.29 1.15
N VAL A 18 -0.11 16.24 1.81
CA VAL A 18 -0.32 16.17 3.27
C VAL A 18 -1.15 14.95 3.67
N LEU A 19 -2.30 14.74 3.01
CA LEU A 19 -3.16 13.58 3.31
C LEU A 19 -2.48 12.27 2.94
N GLY A 20 -1.74 12.25 1.83
CA GLY A 20 -0.97 11.07 1.41
C GLY A 20 0.11 10.70 2.44
N LEU A 21 0.88 11.68 2.92
CA LEU A 21 1.92 11.47 3.93
C LEU A 21 1.35 11.02 5.28
N ILE A 22 0.20 11.59 5.69
CA ILE A 22 -0.50 11.14 6.90
C ILE A 22 -0.96 9.69 6.73
N PHE A 23 -1.57 9.35 5.59
CA PHE A 23 -1.99 7.99 5.30
C PHE A 23 -0.82 7.01 5.35
N ILE A 24 0.29 7.31 4.67
CA ILE A 24 1.50 6.48 4.66
C ILE A 24 2.06 6.32 6.08
N GLY A 25 2.24 7.43 6.81
CA GLY A 25 2.79 7.39 8.17
C GLY A 25 1.95 6.55 9.13
N VAL A 26 0.61 6.68 9.07
CA VAL A 26 -0.29 5.85 9.89
C VAL A 26 -0.24 4.39 9.46
N LEU A 27 -0.26 4.11 8.16
CA LEU A 27 -0.23 2.74 7.62
C LEU A 27 1.05 2.01 8.06
N VAL A 28 2.20 2.67 8.00
CA VAL A 28 3.48 2.11 8.45
C VAL A 28 3.47 1.73 9.93
N LEU A 29 2.91 2.59 10.79
CA LEU A 29 2.77 2.29 12.22
C LEU A 29 1.84 1.10 12.46
N VAL A 30 0.74 1.01 11.70
CA VAL A 30 -0.19 -0.12 11.78
C VAL A 30 0.53 -1.41 11.40
N ILE A 31 1.21 -1.45 10.26
CA ILE A 31 1.95 -2.63 9.78
C ILE A 31 2.98 -3.08 10.82
N ALA A 32 3.80 -2.15 11.33
CA ALA A 32 4.81 -2.44 12.34
C ALA A 32 4.24 -3.05 13.64
N SER A 33 3.01 -2.66 14.01
CA SER A 33 2.31 -3.19 15.18
C SER A 33 1.89 -4.65 15.03
N PHE A 34 1.61 -5.11 13.80
CA PHE A 34 1.11 -6.45 13.50
C PHE A 34 2.22 -7.42 13.10
N GLU A 35 3.19 -6.99 12.30
CA GLU A 35 4.27 -7.86 11.78
C GLU A 35 5.34 -8.17 12.85
N SER A 36 5.40 -7.37 13.91
CA SER A 36 6.41 -7.51 14.95
C SER A 36 5.83 -7.30 16.35
N PRO A 37 5.16 -8.32 16.93
CA PRO A 37 4.83 -8.30 18.35
C PRO A 37 6.11 -8.04 19.17
N PRO A 38 6.05 -7.25 20.25
CA PRO A 38 7.22 -6.85 21.04
C PRO A 38 7.77 -7.99 21.92
N THR A 39 7.89 -9.20 21.37
CA THR A 39 8.24 -10.42 22.12
C THR A 39 9.72 -10.79 22.05
N SER A 40 10.53 -10.13 21.21
CA SER A 40 11.98 -10.33 21.20
C SER A 40 12.70 -9.00 21.01
N ALA A 41 13.53 -8.62 21.99
CA ALA A 41 14.35 -7.40 22.02
C ALA A 41 15.36 -7.24 20.85
N SER A 42 15.36 -8.17 19.89
CA SER A 42 16.29 -8.25 18.76
C SER A 42 15.69 -7.89 17.40
N ASN A 43 14.39 -7.57 17.29
CA ASN A 43 13.81 -7.13 16.02
C ASN A 43 13.87 -5.59 15.90
N PRO A 44 14.72 -5.01 15.04
CA PRO A 44 14.82 -3.55 14.88
C PRO A 44 13.67 -2.96 14.03
N TYR A 45 12.83 -3.77 13.41
CA TYR A 45 11.82 -3.34 12.45
C TYR A 45 10.81 -2.30 13.00
N PRO A 46 10.21 -2.47 14.20
CA PRO A 46 9.31 -1.45 14.76
C PRO A 46 9.97 -0.08 14.89
N ILE A 47 11.24 -0.06 15.33
CA ILE A 47 11.99 1.18 15.54
C ILE A 47 12.24 1.88 14.20
N ILE A 48 12.60 1.10 13.16
CA ILE A 48 12.79 1.65 11.81
C ILE A 48 11.48 2.23 11.28
N ALA A 49 10.37 1.49 11.44
CA ALA A 49 9.04 1.93 11.03
C ALA A 49 8.60 3.20 11.76
N ASP A 50 8.82 3.30 13.08
CA ASP A 50 8.54 4.49 13.89
C ASP A 50 9.30 5.70 13.37
N VAL A 51 10.60 5.55 13.10
CA VAL A 51 11.44 6.64 12.56
C VAL A 51 10.93 7.08 11.19
N LEU A 52 10.63 6.14 10.29
CA LEU A 52 10.11 6.45 8.96
C LEU A 52 8.75 7.17 9.05
N ALA A 53 7.84 6.70 9.91
CA ALA A 53 6.54 7.32 10.13
C ALA A 53 6.67 8.74 10.68
N VAL A 54 7.58 8.96 11.63
CA VAL A 54 7.86 10.31 12.17
C VAL A 54 8.36 11.25 11.07
N VAL A 55 9.22 10.78 10.18
CA VAL A 55 9.73 11.60 9.06
C VAL A 55 8.60 11.96 8.09
N GLU A 56 7.70 11.03 7.76
CA GLU A 56 6.55 11.30 6.89
C GLU A 56 5.58 12.31 7.51
N LEU A 57 5.25 12.13 8.79
CA LEU A 57 4.38 13.06 9.52
C LEU A 57 5.03 14.44 9.68
N ALA A 58 6.34 14.49 9.92
CA ALA A 58 7.08 15.75 9.96
C ALA A 58 7.06 16.46 8.59
N ALA A 59 7.24 15.72 7.49
CA ALA A 59 7.12 16.24 6.14
C ALA A 59 5.71 16.81 5.87
N ALA A 60 4.66 16.12 6.33
CA ALA A 60 3.28 16.59 6.24
C ALA A 60 3.09 17.93 6.97
N VAL A 61 3.61 18.05 8.20
CA VAL A 61 3.56 19.30 8.99
C VAL A 61 4.34 20.43 8.29
N LEU A 62 5.50 20.14 7.73
CA LEU A 62 6.31 21.12 6.99
C LEU A 62 5.57 21.62 5.75
N ILE A 63 4.95 20.73 4.97
CA ILE A 63 4.14 21.09 3.79
C ILE A 63 2.91 21.90 4.22
N TRP A 64 2.23 21.50 5.29
CA TRP A 64 1.08 22.23 5.86
C TRP A 64 1.47 23.67 6.26
N ARG A 65 2.64 23.83 6.88
CA ARG A 65 3.24 25.14 7.21
C ARG A 65 3.81 25.88 5.99
N ARG A 66 3.60 25.36 4.78
CA ARG A 66 4.06 25.92 3.50
C ARG A 66 5.58 26.02 3.37
N MET A 67 6.32 25.17 4.09
CA MET A 67 7.78 25.12 4.04
C MET A 67 8.25 24.31 2.82
N ARG A 68 9.17 24.89 2.04
CA ARG A 68 9.67 24.28 0.79
C ARG A 68 10.38 22.95 1.01
N ILE A 69 11.10 22.83 2.14
CA ILE A 69 11.84 21.63 2.51
C ILE A 69 10.93 20.42 2.72
N GLY A 70 9.67 20.64 3.11
CA GLY A 70 8.69 19.56 3.29
C GLY A 70 8.44 18.78 1.99
N TYR A 71 8.33 19.46 0.85
CA TYR A 71 8.15 18.80 -0.45
C TYR A 71 9.40 18.02 -0.88
N VAL A 72 10.60 18.52 -0.54
CA VAL A 72 11.85 17.80 -0.86
C VAL A 72 11.94 16.52 -0.04
N VAL A 73 11.67 16.60 1.27
CA VAL A 73 11.67 15.43 2.15
C VAL A 73 10.61 14.42 1.68
N ALA A 74 9.38 14.86 1.42
CA ALA A 74 8.30 14.00 0.94
C ALA A 74 8.65 13.28 -0.37
N ALA A 75 9.29 13.97 -1.32
CA ALA A 75 9.73 13.34 -2.58
C ALA A 75 10.82 12.28 -2.34
N ILE A 76 11.80 12.56 -1.47
CA ILE A 76 12.84 11.60 -1.12
C ILE A 76 12.23 10.38 -0.43
N MET A 77 11.37 10.60 0.56
CA MET A 77 10.72 9.52 1.31
C MET A 77 9.86 8.66 0.39
N SER A 78 9.09 9.27 -0.52
CA SER A 78 8.28 8.52 -1.49
C SER A 78 9.13 7.59 -2.35
N VAL A 79 10.31 8.03 -2.79
CA VAL A 79 11.26 7.19 -3.55
C VAL A 79 11.83 6.08 -2.67
N VAL A 80 12.26 6.40 -1.44
CA VAL A 80 12.80 5.42 -0.49
C VAL A 80 11.77 4.31 -0.22
N PHE A 81 10.52 4.68 0.07
CA PHE A 81 9.43 3.72 0.26
C PHE A 81 9.16 2.87 -0.97
N LEU A 82 9.06 3.48 -2.16
CA LEU A 82 8.87 2.71 -3.39
C LEU A 82 9.99 1.71 -3.64
N LEU A 83 11.24 2.03 -3.27
CA LEU A 83 12.37 1.11 -3.37
C LEU A 83 12.32 0.01 -2.31
N LEU A 84 12.05 0.37 -1.05
CA LEU A 84 11.97 -0.58 0.06
C LEU A 84 10.87 -1.62 -0.17
N PHE A 85 9.69 -1.19 -0.60
CA PHE A 85 8.53 -2.05 -0.84
C PHE A 85 8.48 -2.61 -2.26
N SER A 86 9.51 -2.37 -3.10
CA SER A 86 9.49 -2.80 -4.51
C SER A 86 9.43 -4.33 -4.68
N GLY A 87 10.00 -5.08 -3.74
CA GLY A 87 9.93 -6.54 -3.72
C GLY A 87 8.50 -7.04 -3.50
N ASP A 88 7.78 -6.42 -2.57
CA ASP A 88 6.43 -6.81 -2.18
C ASP A 88 5.37 -6.39 -3.21
N LEU A 89 5.70 -5.45 -4.12
CA LEU A 89 4.79 -5.05 -5.20
C LEU A 89 4.40 -6.24 -6.10
N GLY A 90 5.34 -7.15 -6.37
CA GLY A 90 5.06 -8.32 -7.22
C GLY A 90 4.04 -9.25 -6.58
N ASP A 91 4.30 -9.61 -5.33
CA ASP A 91 3.45 -10.52 -4.56
C ASP A 91 2.08 -9.87 -4.28
N GLY A 92 2.06 -8.60 -3.88
CA GLY A 92 0.83 -7.88 -3.60
C GLY A 92 -0.03 -7.58 -4.84
N LEU A 93 0.54 -7.41 -6.03
CA LEU A 93 -0.24 -7.16 -7.26
C LEU A 93 -0.75 -8.44 -7.94
N THR A 94 -0.18 -9.60 -7.60
CA THR A 94 -0.56 -10.90 -8.19
C THR A 94 -1.33 -11.79 -7.21
N GLY A 95 -1.17 -11.59 -5.90
CA GLY A 95 -1.88 -12.29 -4.83
C GLY A 95 -3.29 -11.74 -4.60
N PHE A 96 -4.17 -11.80 -5.61
CA PHE A 96 -5.55 -11.32 -5.49
C PHE A 96 -6.32 -11.98 -4.36
N ALA A 97 -6.03 -13.23 -4.05
CA ALA A 97 -6.70 -13.95 -2.99
C ALA A 97 -6.37 -13.45 -1.57
N ASP A 98 -5.22 -12.79 -1.36
CA ASP A 98 -4.98 -12.02 -0.14
C ASP A 98 -5.43 -10.56 -0.34
N VAL A 99 -6.75 -10.37 -0.23
CA VAL A 99 -7.39 -9.06 -0.43
C VAL A 99 -6.77 -7.95 0.44
N PRO A 100 -6.51 -8.16 1.75
CA PRO A 100 -5.80 -7.18 2.57
C PRO A 100 -4.46 -6.75 1.99
N ILE A 101 -3.58 -7.69 1.63
CA ILE A 101 -2.24 -7.39 1.08
C ILE A 101 -2.35 -6.71 -0.29
N PHE A 102 -3.26 -7.16 -1.14
CA PHE A 102 -3.51 -6.55 -2.44
C PHE A 102 -3.96 -5.10 -2.31
N LEU A 103 -4.97 -4.84 -1.46
CA LEU A 103 -5.50 -3.49 -1.25
C LEU A 103 -4.44 -2.58 -0.61
N GLN A 104 -3.66 -3.08 0.33
CA GLN A 104 -2.54 -2.35 0.92
C GLN A 104 -1.51 -1.97 -0.15
N THR A 105 -1.07 -2.93 -0.96
CA THR A 105 -0.06 -2.73 -2.00
C THR A 105 -0.50 -1.69 -3.02
N ILE A 106 -1.72 -1.83 -3.56
CA ILE A 106 -2.19 -0.94 -4.63
C ILE A 106 -2.47 0.47 -4.13
N THR A 107 -2.97 0.62 -2.90
CA THR A 107 -3.22 1.94 -2.30
C THR A 107 -1.91 2.62 -1.94
N LEU A 108 -0.99 1.93 -1.26
CA LEU A 108 0.31 2.46 -0.87
C LEU A 108 1.12 2.94 -2.08
N ALA A 109 1.27 2.09 -3.10
CA ALA A 109 2.02 2.45 -4.32
C ALA A 109 1.40 3.67 -5.03
N SER A 110 0.07 3.70 -5.15
CA SER A 110 -0.64 4.82 -5.80
C SER A 110 -0.49 6.13 -5.03
N VAL A 111 -0.59 6.08 -3.69
CA VAL A 111 -0.43 7.26 -2.83
C VAL A 111 1.01 7.77 -2.85
N LEU A 112 2.01 6.87 -2.80
CA LEU A 112 3.43 7.25 -2.90
C LEU A 112 3.74 7.94 -4.23
N VAL A 113 3.23 7.43 -5.35
CA VAL A 113 3.39 8.05 -6.66
C VAL A 113 2.71 9.42 -6.72
N LEU A 114 1.50 9.55 -6.16
CA LEU A 114 0.81 10.84 -6.05
C LEU A 114 1.62 11.85 -5.24
N VAL A 115 2.07 11.49 -4.04
CA VAL A 115 2.88 12.34 -3.16
C VAL A 115 4.16 12.76 -3.87
N LEU A 116 4.84 11.84 -4.55
CA LEU A 116 6.05 12.13 -5.32
C LEU A 116 5.79 13.15 -6.44
N VAL A 117 4.77 12.91 -7.27
CA VAL A 117 4.44 13.79 -8.40
C VAL A 117 4.09 15.19 -7.91
N PHE A 118 3.21 15.30 -6.92
CA PHE A 118 2.82 16.60 -6.36
C PHE A 118 4.00 17.31 -5.69
N SER A 119 4.84 16.58 -4.95
CA SER A 119 6.01 17.14 -4.30
C SER A 119 7.04 17.68 -5.30
N ILE A 120 7.27 16.98 -6.42
CA ILE A 120 8.15 17.47 -7.50
C ILE A 120 7.56 18.70 -8.17
N LEU A 121 6.26 18.70 -8.50
CA LEU A 121 5.60 19.84 -9.12
C LEU A 121 5.65 21.08 -8.23
N ASP A 122 5.38 20.92 -6.94
CA ASP A 122 5.35 22.03 -5.98
C ASP A 122 6.73 22.54 -5.56
N ALA A 123 7.74 21.67 -5.52
CA ALA A 123 9.14 22.09 -5.38
C ALA A 123 9.58 22.94 -6.58
N ARG A 124 9.24 22.52 -7.80
CA ARG A 124 9.52 23.29 -9.04
C ARG A 124 8.80 24.64 -9.04
N LEU A 125 7.53 24.68 -8.65
CA LEU A 125 6.76 25.92 -8.53
C LEU A 125 7.28 26.83 -7.41
N ALA A 126 7.79 26.27 -6.30
CA ALA A 126 8.39 27.05 -5.22
C ALA A 126 9.67 27.79 -5.62
N TRP A 127 10.43 27.22 -6.56
CA TRP A 127 11.70 27.77 -7.02
C TRP A 127 11.59 28.64 -8.27
N ARG A 128 10.55 28.46 -9.10
CA ARG A 128 10.31 29.32 -10.26
C ARG A 128 9.61 30.62 -9.85
N LYS A 129 10.27 31.77 -10.03
CA LYS A 129 9.69 33.13 -9.87
C LYS A 129 8.73 33.51 -11.02
N THR A 130 7.91 32.59 -11.51
CA THR A 130 7.14 32.83 -12.75
C THR A 130 5.67 33.11 -12.44
N THR A 131 5.23 34.26 -12.93
CA THR A 131 3.84 34.73 -12.99
C THR A 131 2.99 33.76 -13.81
N THR A 132 1.87 33.33 -13.26
CA THR A 132 0.94 32.39 -13.90
C THR A 132 0.19 33.06 -15.05
N GLY A 133 0.31 32.50 -16.25
CA GLY A 133 -0.57 32.81 -17.39
C GLY A 133 -2.03 32.39 -17.13
N PRO A 134 -2.96 32.67 -18.07
CA PRO A 134 -4.38 32.42 -17.88
C PRO A 134 -4.63 30.95 -17.49
N GLY A 135 -5.36 30.78 -16.39
CA GLY A 135 -5.61 29.46 -15.81
C GLY A 135 -6.44 28.58 -16.75
N LYS A 136 -5.99 27.34 -16.97
CA LYS A 136 -6.82 26.31 -17.61
C LYS A 136 -8.13 26.12 -16.83
N THR A 137 -9.23 25.88 -17.56
CA THR A 137 -10.57 25.57 -17.01
C THR A 137 -10.56 24.37 -16.06
N VAL A 138 -9.69 23.37 -16.31
CA VAL A 138 -9.39 22.29 -15.36
C VAL A 138 -7.88 22.26 -15.03
N PRO A 139 -7.49 22.33 -13.76
CA PRO A 139 -6.10 22.16 -13.32
C PRO A 139 -5.58 20.74 -13.60
N VAL A 140 -4.37 20.61 -14.17
CA VAL A 140 -3.71 19.29 -14.36
C VAL A 140 -3.55 18.54 -13.03
N SER A 141 -3.28 19.24 -11.93
CA SER A 141 -3.21 18.66 -10.59
C SER A 141 -4.53 18.04 -10.16
N THR A 142 -5.66 18.70 -10.40
CA THR A 142 -6.98 18.15 -10.10
C THR A 142 -7.26 16.92 -10.96
N THR A 143 -6.89 16.94 -12.26
CA THR A 143 -7.03 15.77 -13.13
C THR A 143 -6.21 14.58 -12.62
N LEU A 144 -4.95 14.80 -12.22
CA LEU A 144 -4.09 13.75 -11.67
C LEU A 144 -4.65 13.15 -10.38
N ALA A 145 -5.16 13.99 -9.48
CA ALA A 145 -5.79 13.52 -8.25
C ALA A 145 -7.03 12.65 -8.53
N VAL A 146 -7.90 13.09 -9.44
CA VAL A 146 -9.11 12.33 -9.82
C VAL A 146 -8.75 11.02 -10.51
N LEU A 147 -7.76 11.02 -11.42
CA LEU A 147 -7.30 9.81 -12.09
C LEU A 147 -6.74 8.79 -11.10
N ALA A 148 -5.94 9.24 -10.13
CA ALA A 148 -5.38 8.35 -9.13
C ALA A 148 -6.44 7.78 -8.18
N VAL A 149 -7.41 8.60 -7.75
CA VAL A 149 -8.57 8.10 -6.98
C VAL A 149 -9.36 7.09 -7.80
N GLY A 150 -9.63 7.38 -9.07
CA GLY A 150 -10.31 6.46 -9.98
C GLY A 150 -9.55 5.16 -10.20
N PHE A 151 -8.22 5.23 -10.30
CA PHE A 151 -7.35 4.06 -10.41
C PHE A 151 -7.42 3.20 -9.14
N ILE A 152 -7.26 3.80 -7.96
CA ILE A 152 -7.32 3.08 -6.67
C ILE A 152 -8.67 2.40 -6.51
N VAL A 153 -9.78 3.12 -6.72
CA VAL A 153 -11.13 2.58 -6.58
C VAL A 153 -11.41 1.49 -7.62
N GLY A 154 -11.05 1.74 -8.88
CA GLY A 154 -11.25 0.77 -9.96
C GLY A 154 -10.46 -0.51 -9.75
N ALA A 155 -9.20 -0.40 -9.33
CA ALA A 155 -8.36 -1.56 -9.10
C ALA A 155 -8.74 -2.32 -7.83
N ALA A 156 -9.18 -1.62 -6.76
CA ALA A 156 -9.77 -2.27 -5.59
C ALA A 156 -11.02 -3.08 -5.96
N PHE A 157 -11.91 -2.50 -6.79
CA PHE A 157 -13.12 -3.20 -7.25
C PHE A 157 -12.79 -4.44 -8.07
N ILE A 158 -11.86 -4.35 -9.02
CA ILE A 158 -11.41 -5.49 -9.83
C ILE A 158 -10.75 -6.55 -8.95
N GLY A 159 -9.86 -6.15 -8.03
CA GLY A 159 -9.17 -7.08 -7.14
C GLY A 159 -10.12 -7.87 -6.24
N ILE A 160 -11.13 -7.21 -5.64
CA ILE A 160 -12.14 -7.87 -4.81
C ILE A 160 -12.95 -8.89 -5.63
N LEU A 161 -13.32 -8.54 -6.87
CA LEU A 161 -14.02 -9.47 -7.76
C LEU A 161 -13.14 -10.67 -8.15
N ALA A 162 -11.87 -10.41 -8.49
CA ALA A 162 -10.90 -11.44 -8.85
C ALA A 162 -10.69 -12.42 -7.68
N ALA A 163 -10.47 -11.90 -6.46
CA ALA A 163 -10.37 -12.69 -5.24
C ALA A 163 -11.58 -13.60 -5.05
N GLY A 164 -12.80 -13.07 -5.21
CA GLY A 164 -14.03 -13.85 -5.08
C GLY A 164 -14.18 -14.95 -6.14
N VAL A 165 -13.65 -14.74 -7.35
CA VAL A 165 -13.60 -15.78 -8.39
C VAL A 165 -12.57 -16.85 -8.04
N GLU A 166 -11.38 -16.45 -7.61
CA GLU A 166 -10.31 -17.35 -7.21
C GLU A 166 -10.71 -18.24 -6.03
N SER A 167 -11.27 -17.68 -4.96
CA SER A 167 -11.78 -18.44 -3.82
C SER A 167 -12.85 -19.45 -4.24
N ARG A 168 -13.72 -19.11 -5.20
CA ARG A 168 -14.73 -20.06 -5.74
C ARG A 168 -14.08 -21.19 -6.54
N LEU A 169 -13.08 -20.87 -7.36
CA LEU A 169 -12.35 -21.87 -8.14
C LEU A 169 -11.56 -22.81 -7.22
N LEU A 170 -10.86 -22.28 -6.21
CA LEU A 170 -10.17 -23.04 -5.18
C LEU A 170 -11.14 -23.90 -4.33
N ALA A 171 -12.29 -23.36 -3.96
CA ALA A 171 -13.32 -24.13 -3.26
C ALA A 171 -13.80 -25.32 -4.10
N SER A 172 -13.95 -25.13 -5.42
CA SER A 172 -14.37 -26.19 -6.35
C SER A 172 -13.25 -27.11 -6.83
N SER A 173 -11.97 -26.74 -6.66
CA SER A 173 -10.82 -27.53 -7.05
C SER A 173 -10.59 -28.70 -6.08
N GLY A 174 -10.02 -29.81 -6.56
CA GLY A 174 -9.64 -30.95 -5.70
C GLY A 174 -10.79 -31.74 -5.10
N THR A 175 -11.97 -31.76 -5.73
CA THR A 175 -13.08 -32.65 -5.36
C THR A 175 -12.63 -34.12 -5.52
N GLY A 176 -12.03 -34.70 -4.48
CA GLY A 176 -11.45 -36.04 -4.49
C GLY A 176 -10.06 -36.19 -3.86
N ALA A 177 -9.43 -35.11 -3.39
CA ALA A 177 -8.16 -35.20 -2.67
C ALA A 177 -8.32 -35.77 -1.25
N ASP A 178 -7.33 -36.52 -0.78
CA ASP A 178 -7.33 -37.17 0.53
C ASP A 178 -6.98 -36.20 1.67
N VAL A 179 -6.13 -35.21 1.39
CA VAL A 179 -5.72 -34.16 2.35
C VAL A 179 -5.80 -32.80 1.66
N THR A 180 -6.41 -31.84 2.35
CA THR A 180 -6.51 -30.45 1.91
C THR A 180 -5.59 -29.57 2.76
N ILE A 181 -4.71 -28.82 2.13
CA ILE A 181 -4.09 -27.64 2.75
C ILE A 181 -5.16 -26.56 2.76
N VAL A 182 -5.58 -26.12 3.95
CA VAL A 182 -6.74 -25.23 4.06
C VAL A 182 -6.39 -23.80 3.66
N GLU A 183 -7.41 -23.04 3.28
CA GLU A 183 -7.27 -21.61 3.02
C GLU A 183 -6.70 -20.87 4.24
N GLY A 184 -5.67 -20.07 4.03
CA GLY A 184 -4.94 -19.35 5.07
C GLY A 184 -3.99 -20.22 5.89
N ALA A 185 -3.69 -21.46 5.51
CA ALA A 185 -2.75 -22.31 6.25
C ALA A 185 -1.40 -21.61 6.53
N SER A 186 -0.93 -20.76 5.61
CA SER A 186 0.27 -19.93 5.78
C SER A 186 0.18 -18.86 6.88
N SER A 187 -1.01 -18.34 7.17
CA SER A 187 -1.23 -17.24 8.12
C SER A 187 -1.69 -17.69 9.51
N HIS A 188 -2.08 -18.95 9.69
CA HIS A 188 -2.54 -19.52 10.96
C HIS A 188 -1.43 -19.90 11.97
N TYR A 189 -0.23 -19.31 11.85
CA TYR A 189 0.86 -19.57 12.81
C TYR A 189 0.56 -18.96 14.20
N PRO A 190 0.87 -19.65 15.33
CA PRO A 190 1.47 -20.98 15.44
C PRO A 190 0.45 -22.13 15.56
N ALA A 191 -0.84 -21.84 15.65
CA ALA A 191 -1.86 -22.84 15.95
C ALA A 191 -3.13 -22.61 15.12
N GLY A 192 -3.21 -23.28 13.99
CA GLY A 192 -4.46 -23.49 13.28
C GLY A 192 -4.47 -24.82 12.55
N PRO A 193 -5.62 -25.23 12.01
CA PRO A 193 -5.63 -26.36 11.11
C PRO A 193 -4.83 -25.96 9.86
N PHE A 194 -3.66 -26.58 9.65
CA PHE A 194 -2.90 -26.42 8.40
C PHE A 194 -3.39 -27.39 7.32
N PHE A 195 -3.83 -28.57 7.76
CA PHE A 195 -4.28 -29.67 6.94
C PHE A 195 -5.63 -30.19 7.41
N SER A 196 -6.46 -30.63 6.48
CA SER A 196 -7.75 -31.27 6.73
C SER A 196 -7.86 -32.57 5.92
N PRO A 197 -7.93 -33.75 6.56
CA PRO A 197 -7.80 -33.98 7.99
C PRO A 197 -6.36 -33.74 8.49
N ALA A 198 -6.20 -33.35 9.74
CA ALA A 198 -4.87 -33.16 10.36
C ALA A 198 -4.11 -34.49 10.57
N ASN A 199 -4.85 -35.60 10.68
CA ASN A 199 -4.29 -36.95 10.74
C ASN A 199 -5.02 -37.82 9.71
N LEU A 200 -4.27 -38.49 8.84
CA LEU A 200 -4.80 -39.44 7.87
C LEU A 200 -4.16 -40.82 8.09
N THR A 201 -4.99 -41.85 8.27
CA THR A 201 -4.51 -43.25 8.38
C THR A 201 -4.74 -43.97 7.07
N VAL A 202 -3.68 -44.54 6.49
CA VAL A 202 -3.75 -45.27 5.21
C VAL A 202 -3.08 -46.64 5.31
N LYS A 203 -3.51 -47.56 4.45
CA LYS A 203 -2.86 -48.87 4.32
C LYS A 203 -1.58 -48.74 3.51
N VAL A 204 -0.59 -49.59 3.82
CA VAL A 204 0.67 -49.67 3.07
C VAL A 204 0.37 -49.91 1.58
N GLY A 205 1.06 -49.18 0.71
CA GLY A 205 0.90 -49.28 -0.75
C GLY A 205 -0.26 -48.45 -1.34
N LYS A 206 -0.94 -47.62 -0.54
CA LYS A 206 -1.91 -46.65 -1.06
C LYS A 206 -1.26 -45.32 -1.42
N THR A 207 -1.73 -44.74 -2.52
CA THR A 207 -1.44 -43.36 -2.90
C THR A 207 -2.32 -42.42 -2.09
N VAL A 208 -1.73 -41.33 -1.61
CA VAL A 208 -2.42 -40.22 -0.96
C VAL A 208 -2.25 -39.01 -1.86
N THR A 209 -3.32 -38.24 -2.00
CA THR A 209 -3.37 -37.04 -2.82
C THR A 209 -3.58 -35.82 -1.94
N TRP A 210 -2.72 -34.83 -2.11
CA TRP A 210 -2.83 -33.54 -1.45
C TRP A 210 -3.35 -32.51 -2.45
N VAL A 211 -4.29 -31.69 -2.01
CA VAL A 211 -4.68 -30.48 -2.73
C VAL A 211 -4.29 -29.26 -1.91
N ASN A 212 -3.61 -28.33 -2.55
CA ASN A 212 -3.42 -27.01 -1.99
C ASN A 212 -4.67 -26.16 -2.27
N LYS A 213 -5.43 -25.83 -1.23
CA LYS A 213 -6.51 -24.83 -1.30
C LYS A 213 -6.13 -23.51 -0.62
N ASP A 214 -4.87 -23.36 -0.20
CA ASP A 214 -4.35 -22.08 0.21
C ASP A 214 -4.06 -21.19 -1.00
N THR A 215 -3.91 -19.90 -0.72
CA THR A 215 -3.65 -18.84 -1.70
C THR A 215 -2.16 -18.67 -1.99
N VAL A 216 -1.32 -19.40 -1.25
CA VAL A 216 0.14 -19.38 -1.39
C VAL A 216 0.69 -20.77 -1.71
N THR A 217 1.94 -20.82 -2.19
CA THR A 217 2.63 -22.09 -2.50
C THR A 217 3.01 -22.82 -1.21
N HIS A 218 2.79 -24.14 -1.18
CA HIS A 218 3.15 -25.07 -0.11
C HIS A 218 3.95 -26.25 -0.65
#